data_AF-A0A1V4T1G2-F1
#
_entry.id   AF-A0A1V4T1G2-F1
#
_cell.length_a   1.000
_cell.length_b   1.000
_cell.length_c   1.000
_cell.angle_alpha   90.00
_cell.angle_beta   90.00
_cell.angle_gamma   90.00
#
_symmetry.space_group_name_H-M   'P 1'
#
loop_
_entity.id
_entity.type
_entity.pdbx_description
1 polymer ?
#
loop_
_entity_poly.entity_id
_entity_poly.type
_entity_poly.pdbx_seq_one_letter_code
_entity_poly.pdbx_strand_id
1 'polypeptide(L)' 'MINIISITPVYDADGTLIYSNVYVEVVLTSGEKGNANFTLLPEEIDLVAVSKSIKEKIKNGL' A
#
# COMPACT_ATOMS: atom_id res chain seq x y z
N MET A 1 8.88 0.07 -10.19
CA MET A 1 7.96 1.21 -10.02
C MET A 1 6.69 0.71 -9.32
N ILE A 2 6.00 1.55 -8.55
CA ILE A 2 4.75 1.16 -7.85
C ILE A 2 3.63 2.03 -8.42
N ASN A 3 2.59 1.40 -8.92
CA ASN A 3 1.38 2.07 -9.39
C ASN A 3 0.22 1.71 -8.47
N ILE A 4 -0.45 2.70 -7.88
CA ILE A 4 -1.59 2.46 -6.98
C ILE A 4 -2.84 2.25 -7.83
N ILE A 5 -3.49 1.10 -7.67
CA ILE A 5 -4.72 0.74 -8.40
C ILE A 5 -5.94 1.21 -7.62
N SER A 6 -6.00 0.90 -6.33
CA SER A 6 -7.10 1.31 -5.46
C SER A 6 -6.68 1.47 -4.00
N ILE A 7 -7.42 2.29 -3.28
CA ILE A 7 -7.30 2.50 -1.84
C ILE A 7 -8.70 2.32 -1.25
N THR A 8 -8.86 1.36 -0.36
CA THR A 8 -10.12 1.06 0.35
C THR A 8 -9.93 1.36 1.83
N PRO A 9 -10.46 2.49 2.34
CA PRO A 9 -10.40 2.80 3.77
C PRO A 9 -11.35 1.92 4.58
N VAL A 10 -10.94 1.56 5.80
CA VAL A 10 -11.72 0.78 6.76
C VAL A 10 -11.89 1.59 8.03
N TYR A 11 -13.15 1.88 8.38
CA TYR A 11 -13.53 2.68 9.54
C TYR A 11 -14.12 1.81 10.65
N ASP A 12 -14.01 2.25 11.90
CA ASP A 12 -14.72 1.66 13.04
C ASP A 12 -16.20 2.11 13.08
N ALA A 13 -16.94 1.65 14.09
CA ALA A 13 -18.34 2.01 14.29
C ALA A 13 -18.56 3.50 14.60
N ASP A 14 -17.54 4.17 15.12
CA ASP A 14 -17.55 5.59 15.48
C ASP A 14 -17.11 6.49 14.31
N GLY A 15 -16.75 5.90 13.16
CA GLY A 15 -16.29 6.60 11.96
C GLY A 15 -14.79 6.92 11.95
N THR A 16 -14.01 6.41 12.91
CA THR A 16 -12.56 6.56 12.96
C THR A 16 -11.90 5.64 11.94
N LEU A 17 -10.97 6.16 11.14
CA LEU A 17 -10.20 5.35 10.20
C LEU A 17 -9.26 4.42 10.96
N ILE A 18 -9.42 3.11 10.79
CA ILE A 18 -8.58 2.09 11.42
C ILE A 18 -7.37 1.77 10.54
N TYR A 19 -7.58 1.53 9.26
CA TYR A 19 -6.53 1.27 8.27
C TYR A 19 -7.08 1.44 6.84
N SER A 20 -6.19 1.41 5.85
CA SER A 20 -6.57 1.36 4.44
C SER A 20 -5.93 0.16 3.76
N ASN A 21 -6.72 -0.60 3.00
CA ASN A 21 -6.21 -1.62 2.10
C ASN A 21 -5.84 -0.97 0.77
N VAL A 22 -4.60 -1.13 0.35
CA VAL A 22 -4.06 -0.55 -0.87
C VAL A 22 -3.66 -1.67 -1.81
N TYR A 23 -4.29 -1.68 -2.98
CA TYR A 23 -3.94 -2.60 -4.05
C TYR A 23 -3.03 -1.88 -5.05
N VAL A 24 -1.88 -2.47 -5.35
CA VAL A 24 -0.89 -1.88 -6.24
C VAL A 24 -0.46 -2.86 -7.33
N GLU A 25 -0.06 -2.30 -8.47
CA GLU A 25 0.77 -2.98 -9.46
C GLU A 25 2.24 -2.63 -9.18
N VAL A 26 3.08 -3.66 -9.08
CA VAL A 26 4.52 -3.53 -8.96
C VAL A 26 5.14 -3.95 -10.29
N VAL A 27 5.91 -3.05 -10.87
CA VAL A 27 6.73 -3.36 -12.04
C VAL A 27 8.17 -3.53 -11.59
N LEU A 28 8.69 -4.76 -11.70
CA LEU A 28 10.06 -5.10 -11.38
C LEU A 28 11.02 -4.48 -12.41
N THR A 29 12.30 -4.37 -12.06
CA THR A 29 13.34 -3.91 -12.98
C THR A 29 13.53 -4.83 -14.18
N SER A 30 13.14 -6.10 -14.07
CA SER A 30 13.07 -7.07 -15.17
C SER A 30 11.94 -6.76 -16.18
N GLY A 31 11.03 -5.83 -15.86
CA GLY A 31 9.83 -5.55 -16.64
C GLY A 31 8.63 -6.43 -16.29
N GLU A 32 8.83 -7.43 -15.42
CA GLU A 32 7.74 -8.28 -14.92
C GLU A 32 6.77 -7.47 -14.06
N LYS A 33 5.47 -7.69 -14.27
CA LYS A 33 4.39 -7.04 -13.53
C LYS A 33 3.80 -8.03 -12.53
N GLY A 34 3.63 -7.58 -11.30
CA GLY A 34 2.91 -8.30 -10.25
C GLY A 34 1.91 -7.40 -9.55
N ASN A 35 0.95 -7.99 -8.87
CA ASN A 35 0.01 -7.26 -8.02
C ASN A 35 0.22 -7.62 -6.55
N ALA A 36 0.08 -6.63 -5.68
CA ALA A 36 0.24 -6.81 -4.24
C ALA A 36 -0.81 -6.00 -3.46
N ASN A 37 -1.21 -6.52 -2.31
CA ASN A 37 -2.11 -5.86 -1.37
C ASN A 37 -1.33 -5.45 -0.12
N PHE A 38 -1.57 -4.23 0.35
CA PHE A 38 -0.94 -3.68 1.55
C PHE A 38 -1.99 -3.13 2.49
N THR A 39 -1.87 -3.43 3.78
CA THR A 39 -2.60 -2.73 4.83
C THR A 39 -1.73 -1.59 5.35
N LEU A 40 -2.30 -0.38 5.38
CA LEU A 40 -1.65 0.83 5.84
C LEU A 40 -2.40 1.41 7.02
N LEU A 41 -1.67 1.75 8.07
CA LEU A 41 -2.22 2.43 9.23
C LEU A 41 -2.51 3.91 8.91
N PRO A 42 -3.36 4.59 9.68
CA PRO A 42 -3.77 5.98 9.41
C PRO A 42 -2.58 6.96 9.38
N GLU A 43 -1.55 6.68 10.17
CA GLU A 43 -0.28 7.42 10.20
C GLU A 43 0.58 7.24 8.94
N GLU A 44 0.31 6.21 8.13
CA GLU A 44 1.04 5.89 6.90
C GLU A 44 0.36 6.43 5.64
N ILE A 45 -0.79 7.12 5.74
CA ILE A 45 -1.64 7.49 4.60
C ILE A 45 -1.06 8.60 3.71
N ASP A 46 -0.01 9.31 4.15
CA ASP A 46 0.74 10.20 3.26
C ASP A 46 1.31 9.41 2.08
N LEU A 47 1.03 9.81 0.83
CA LEU A 47 1.48 9.10 -0.38
C LEU A 47 3.00 8.83 -0.41
N VAL A 48 3.81 9.70 0.17
CA VAL A 48 5.26 9.51 0.31
C VAL A 48 5.56 8.41 1.33
N ALA A 49 4.84 8.40 2.46
CA ALA A 49 4.92 7.37 3.48
C ALA A 49 4.42 6.01 2.96
N VAL A 50 3.32 5.99 2.20
CA VAL A 50 2.80 4.80 1.50
C VAL A 50 3.88 4.19 0.60
N SER A 51 4.47 5.01 -0.27
CA SER A 51 5.50 4.53 -1.21
C SER A 51 6.71 3.96 -0.46
N LYS A 52 7.10 4.58 0.65
CA LYS A 52 8.22 4.11 1.49
C LYS A 52 7.88 2.81 2.20
N SER A 53 6.71 2.71 2.83
CA SER A 53 6.21 1.52 3.54
C SER A 53 6.12 0.32 2.58
N ILE A 54 5.55 0.50 1.39
CA ILE A 54 5.46 -0.55 0.36
C ILE A 54 6.86 -1.01 -0.10
N LYS A 55 7.77 -0.07 -0.39
CA LYS A 55 9.15 -0.40 -0.79
C LYS A 55 9.90 -1.17 0.31
N GLU A 56 9.70 -0.80 1.56
CA GLU A 56 10.32 -1.45 2.70
C GLU A 56 9.78 -2.87 2.89
N LYS A 57 8.47 -3.07 2.80
CA LYS A 57 7.84 -4.40 2.84
C LYS A 57 8.30 -5.31 1.69
N ILE A 58 8.47 -4.77 0.48
CA ILE A 58 9.05 -5.52 -0.65
C ILE A 58 10.54 -5.86 -0.40
N LYS A 59 11.34 -4.90 0.11
CA LYS A 59 12.76 -5.13 0.41
C LYS A 59 12.98 -6.15 1.52
N ASN A 60 12.11 -6.13 2.52
CA ASN A 60 12.08 -7.11 3.61
C ASN A 60 11.44 -8.43 3.18
N GLY A 61 11.08 -8.54 1.89
CA GLY A 61 10.69 -9.77 1.22
C GLY A 61 9.33 -10.25 1.67
N LEU A 62 8.26 -9.52 1.32
CA LEU A 62 6.87 -10.01 1.29
C LEU A 62 6.75 -11.53 1.54
#